data_AF-A0A8H7NU73-F1
#
_entry.id   AF-A0A8H7NU73-F1
#
_cell.length_a   1.000
_cell.length_b   1.000
_cell.length_c   1.000
_cell.angle_alpha   90.00
_cell.angle_beta   90.00
_cell.angle_gamma   90.00
#
_symmetry.space_group_name_H-M   'P 1'
#
loop_
_entity.id
_entity.type
_entity.pdbx_description
1 polymer ?
#
loop_
_entity_poly.entity_id
_entity_poly.type
_entity_poly.pdbx_seq_one_letter_code
_entity_poly.pdbx_strand_id
1 'polypeptide(L)'
;MSLPPSTAQEIRTRLISEPFWLQVCSFVIAVFTSHSTFGTVDWRPIVALCSADYIGYGLDHYLDQAPVYAQARELDDRDVVSVFSRARIYLILNAAALLIGMLCCPPLTWVLVACILVPALLWNTPLFNWPALTSRGEAKHAFVLKRVPVMKAVFVGVIRG
;
A
#
# COMPACT_ATOMS: atom_id res chain seq x y z
N MET A 1 -5.62 -13.21 23.65
CA MET A 1 -4.28 -13.79 23.36
C MET A 1 -3.37 -12.61 23.08
N SER A 2 -2.48 -12.25 24.00
CA SER A 2 -1.58 -11.11 23.84
C SER A 2 -0.53 -11.43 22.76
N LEU A 3 -0.43 -10.59 21.74
CA LEU A 3 0.65 -10.68 20.75
C LEU A 3 1.99 -10.52 21.48
N PRO A 4 3.04 -11.29 21.11
CA PRO A 4 4.37 -11.06 21.66
C PRO A 4 4.81 -9.61 21.33
N PRO A 5 5.48 -8.90 22.26
CA PRO A 5 5.87 -7.52 22.03
C PRO A 5 6.86 -7.45 20.86
N SER A 6 6.40 -6.90 19.73
CA SER A 6 7.27 -6.60 18.58
C SER A 6 8.19 -5.44 18.95
N THR A 7 9.50 -5.61 18.78
CA THR A 7 10.46 -4.54 19.06
C THR A 7 10.26 -3.37 18.11
N ALA A 8 10.50 -2.13 18.56
CA ALA A 8 10.43 -0.93 17.72
C ALA A 8 11.27 -1.05 16.43
N GLN A 9 12.37 -1.79 16.47
CA GLN A 9 13.20 -2.09 15.31
C GLN A 9 12.49 -2.96 14.27
N GLU A 10 11.73 -3.97 14.70
CA GLU A 10 10.95 -4.82 13.78
C GLU A 10 9.84 -4.00 13.10
N ILE A 11 9.13 -3.19 13.88
CA ILE A 11 8.08 -2.30 13.34
C ILE A 11 8.67 -1.28 12.38
N ARG A 12 9.86 -0.74 12.67
CA ARG A 12 10.56 0.17 11.75
C ARG A 12 10.92 -0.52 10.43
N THR A 13 11.40 -1.76 10.48
CA THR A 13 11.73 -2.51 9.26
C THR A 13 10.49 -2.68 8.39
N ARG A 14 9.38 -3.13 8.97
CA ARG A 14 8.13 -3.38 8.23
C ARG A 14 7.45 -2.11 7.71
N LEU A 15 7.42 -1.04 8.51
CA LEU A 15 6.67 0.17 8.16
C LEU A 15 7.46 1.19 7.35
N ILE A 16 8.80 1.14 7.39
CA ILE A 16 9.65 2.15 6.75
C ILE A 16 10.63 1.49 5.79
N SER A 17 11.47 0.56 6.26
CA SER A 17 12.57 0.03 5.45
C SER A 17 12.08 -0.81 4.27
N GLU A 18 11.12 -1.70 4.48
CA GLU A 18 10.56 -2.55 3.42
C GLU A 18 9.85 -1.72 2.32
N PRO A 19 8.88 -0.83 2.65
CA PRO A 19 8.27 0.05 1.65
C PRO A 19 9.29 0.95 0.94
N PHE A 20 10.30 1.43 1.66
CA PHE A 20 11.35 2.28 1.09
C PHE A 20 12.18 1.53 0.05
N TRP A 21 12.67 0.33 0.37
CA TRP A 21 13.45 -0.46 -0.58
C TRP A 21 12.64 -0.88 -1.79
N LEU A 22 11.35 -1.21 -1.60
CA LEU A 22 10.44 -1.49 -2.70
C LEU A 22 10.31 -0.28 -3.64
N GLN A 23 10.17 0.92 -3.08
CA GLN A 23 10.12 2.16 -3.86
C GLN A 23 11.43 2.42 -4.61
N VAL A 24 12.60 2.20 -3.99
CA VAL A 24 13.90 2.33 -4.66
C VAL A 24 14.00 1.38 -5.86
N CYS A 25 13.62 0.12 -5.70
CA CYS A 25 13.60 -0.83 -6.81
C CYS A 25 12.66 -0.38 -7.94
N SER A 26 11.47 0.09 -7.58
CA SER A 26 10.46 0.56 -8.54
C SER A 26 10.95 1.81 -9.29
N PHE A 27 11.64 2.73 -8.60
CA PHE A 27 12.28 3.90 -9.20
C PHE A 27 13.34 3.52 -10.23
N VAL A 28 14.25 2.61 -9.88
CA VAL A 28 15.30 2.15 -10.81
C VAL A 28 14.69 1.52 -12.05
N ILE A 29 13.69 0.66 -11.88
CA ILE A 29 12.99 0.00 -13.00
C ILE A 29 12.27 1.05 -13.87
N ALA A 30 11.61 2.03 -13.25
CA ALA A 30 10.85 3.05 -13.97
C ALA A 30 11.77 3.98 -14.78
N VAL A 31 12.89 4.42 -14.20
CA VAL A 31 13.92 5.22 -14.90
C VAL A 31 14.50 4.44 -16.08
N PHE A 32 14.89 3.18 -15.84
CA PHE A 32 15.46 2.33 -16.89
C PHE A 32 14.45 2.07 -18.01
N THR A 33 13.18 1.79 -17.68
CA THR A 33 12.11 1.55 -18.65
C THR A 33 11.81 2.82 -19.46
N SER A 34 11.74 3.98 -18.81
CA SER A 34 11.53 5.26 -19.49
C SER A 34 12.65 5.53 -20.50
N HIS A 35 13.91 5.43 -20.06
CA HIS A 35 15.05 5.71 -20.92
C HIS A 35 15.18 4.69 -22.06
N SER A 36 15.00 3.40 -21.78
CA SER A 36 15.11 2.34 -22.79
C SER A 36 14.00 2.38 -23.85
N THR A 37 12.79 2.81 -23.47
CA THR A 37 11.63 2.81 -24.38
C THR A 37 11.53 4.11 -25.18
N PHE A 38 11.78 5.26 -24.54
CA PHE A 38 11.51 6.58 -25.12
C PHE A 38 12.77 7.42 -25.35
N GLY A 39 13.96 6.89 -25.06
CA GLY A 39 15.23 7.62 -25.15
C GLY A 39 15.35 8.82 -24.21
N THR A 40 14.38 9.00 -23.31
CA THR A 40 14.26 10.15 -22.41
C THR A 40 13.71 9.69 -21.06
N VAL A 41 14.08 10.40 -19.99
CA VAL A 41 13.57 10.13 -18.64
C VAL A 41 12.44 11.10 -18.35
N ASP A 42 11.21 10.63 -18.43
CA ASP A 42 10.03 11.41 -18.02
C ASP A 42 9.74 11.16 -16.54
N TRP A 43 9.99 12.17 -15.71
CA TRP A 43 9.84 12.07 -14.26
C TRP A 43 8.37 11.92 -13.81
N ARG A 44 7.41 12.39 -14.61
CA ARG A 44 5.99 12.46 -14.21
C ARG A 44 5.38 11.07 -13.96
N PRO A 45 5.43 10.11 -14.90
CA PRO A 45 4.95 8.75 -14.66
C PRO A 45 5.81 8.00 -13.63
N ILE A 46 7.11 8.33 -13.51
CA ILE A 46 8.01 7.72 -12.52
C ILE A 46 7.56 8.08 -11.11
N VAL A 47 7.30 9.36 -10.84
CA VAL A 47 6.80 9.82 -9.54
C VAL A 47 5.43 9.20 -9.23
N ALA A 48 4.51 9.21 -10.21
CA ALA A 48 3.19 8.61 -10.03
C ALA A 48 3.27 7.12 -9.66
N LEU A 49 4.11 6.35 -10.38
CA LEU A 49 4.31 4.93 -10.11
C LEU A 49 4.95 4.69 -8.74
N CYS A 50 6.07 5.35 -8.45
CA CYS A 50 6.82 5.14 -7.21
C CYS A 50 6.02 5.53 -5.97
N SER A 51 5.23 6.61 -6.07
CA SER A 51 4.35 7.03 -4.99
C SER A 51 3.14 6.11 -4.83
N ALA A 52 2.53 5.65 -5.93
CA ALA A 52 1.44 4.68 -5.88
C ALA A 52 1.88 3.35 -5.25
N ASP A 53 3.06 2.84 -5.60
CA ASP A 53 3.62 1.61 -5.02
C ASP A 53 3.88 1.75 -3.51
N TYR A 54 4.50 2.86 -3.09
CA TYR A 54 4.73 3.12 -1.66
C TYR A 54 3.42 3.26 -0.89
N ILE A 55 2.42 3.94 -1.45
CA ILE A 55 1.11 4.08 -0.81
C ILE A 55 0.43 2.72 -0.70
N GLY A 56 0.36 1.94 -1.79
CA GLY A 56 -0.30 0.64 -1.78
C GLY A 56 0.34 -0.33 -0.79
N TYR A 57 1.66 -0.52 -0.87
CA TYR A 57 2.38 -1.43 0.02
C TYR A 57 2.48 -0.91 1.45
N GLY A 58 2.83 0.38 1.61
CA GLY A 58 3.04 1.00 2.91
C GLY A 58 1.76 1.17 3.72
N LEU A 59 0.63 1.49 3.06
CA LEU A 59 -0.66 1.60 3.75
C LEU A 59 -1.17 0.22 4.20
N ASP A 60 -1.01 -0.83 3.40
CA ASP A 60 -1.37 -2.21 3.79
C ASP A 60 -0.60 -2.63 5.05
N HIS A 61 0.72 -2.42 5.06
CA HIS A 61 1.56 -2.73 6.24
C HIS A 61 1.22 -1.86 7.44
N TYR A 62 0.87 -0.59 7.22
CA TYR A 62 0.45 0.32 8.29
C TYR A 62 -0.85 -0.16 8.96
N LEU A 63 -1.84 -0.59 8.16
CA LEU A 63 -3.12 -1.06 8.65
C LEU A 63 -3.01 -2.46 9.30
N ASP A 64 -2.20 -3.36 8.74
CA ASP A 64 -1.93 -4.68 9.31
C ASP A 64 -1.33 -4.60 10.73
N GLN A 65 -0.59 -3.53 11.03
CA GLN A 65 0.02 -3.30 12.34
C GLN A 65 -0.82 -2.40 13.27
N ALA A 66 -2.04 -2.03 12.89
CA ALA A 66 -2.93 -1.18 13.72
C ALA A 66 -3.16 -1.72 15.15
N PRO A 67 -3.29 -3.05 15.39
CA PRO A 67 -3.41 -3.59 16.76
C PRO A 67 -2.16 -3.32 17.61
N VAL A 68 -0.96 -3.39 17.01
CA VAL A 68 0.31 -3.10 17.69
C VAL A 68 0.39 -1.62 18.06
N TYR A 69 -0.08 -0.73 17.18
CA TYR A 69 -0.16 0.69 17.47
C TYR A 69 -1.10 1.00 18.65
N ALA A 70 -2.28 0.37 18.68
CA ALA A 70 -3.23 0.52 19.78
C ALA A 70 -2.62 0.09 21.11
N GLN A 71 -1.98 -1.08 21.14
CA GLN A 71 -1.28 -1.61 22.31
C GLN A 71 -0.12 -0.70 22.75
N ALA A 72 0.71 -0.22 21.82
CA ALA A 72 1.82 0.69 22.13
C ALA A 72 1.33 2.00 22.76
N ARG A 73 0.16 2.50 22.33
CA ARG A 73 -0.46 3.69 22.91
C ARG A 73 -0.99 3.45 24.32
N GLU A 74 -1.57 2.28 24.58
CA GLU A 74 -2.01 1.89 25.93
C GLU A 74 -0.84 1.74 26.90
N LEU A 75 0.31 1.26 26.41
CA LEU A 75 1.53 1.03 27.20
C LEU A 75 2.46 2.27 27.26
N ASP A 76 2.08 3.40 26.67
CA ASP A 76 2.91 4.61 26.49
C ASP A 76 4.31 4.32 25.89
N ASP A 77 4.41 3.35 24.98
CA ASP A 77 5.65 3.03 24.25
C ASP A 77 5.90 4.09 23.16
N ARG A 78 6.64 5.13 23.55
CA ARG A 78 6.96 6.27 22.69
C ARG A 78 7.78 5.89 21.47
N ASP A 79 8.61 4.86 21.56
CA ASP A 79 9.47 4.46 20.45
C ASP A 79 8.63 3.89 19.31
N VAL A 80 7.76 2.94 19.61
CA VAL A 80 6.84 2.36 18.61
C VAL A 80 5.90 3.42 18.05
N VAL A 81 5.28 4.25 18.90
CA VAL A 81 4.39 5.34 18.46
C VAL A 81 5.08 6.34 17.53
N SER A 82 6.36 6.65 17.78
CA SER A 82 7.15 7.53 16.91
C SER A 82 7.39 6.92 15.54
N VAL A 83 7.61 5.60 15.44
CA VAL A 83 7.78 4.89 14.17
C VAL A 83 6.51 4.96 13.33
N PHE A 84 5.33 4.71 13.94
CA PHE A 84 4.04 4.86 13.25
C PHE A 84 3.81 6.30 12.78
N SER A 85 4.20 7.30 13.59
CA SER A 85 4.08 8.71 13.21
C SER A 85 4.94 9.04 11.98
N ARG A 86 6.18 8.53 11.94
CA ARG A 86 7.08 8.67 10.77
C ARG A 86 6.54 7.96 9.54
N ALA A 87 6.05 6.73 9.68
CA ALA A 87 5.44 5.98 8.59
C ALA A 87 4.24 6.73 7.99
N ARG A 88 3.39 7.32 8.84
CA ARG A 88 2.27 8.17 8.39
C ARG A 88 2.74 9.41 7.64
N ILE A 89 3.81 10.07 8.09
CA ILE A 89 4.40 11.21 7.38
C ILE A 89 4.88 10.78 5.98
N TYR A 90 5.58 9.64 5.85
CA TYR A 90 6.01 9.13 4.55
C TYR A 90 4.83 8.81 3.62
N LEU A 91 3.73 8.26 4.14
CA LEU A 91 2.51 8.03 3.35
C LEU A 91 1.92 9.34 2.84
N ILE A 92 1.85 10.38 3.68
CA ILE A 92 1.34 11.71 3.30
C ILE A 92 2.25 12.35 2.23
N LEU A 93 3.56 12.29 2.42
CA LEU A 93 4.52 12.83 1.45
C LEU A 93 4.39 12.13 0.09
N ASN A 94 4.22 10.81 0.08
CA ASN A 94 3.98 10.07 -1.16
C ASN A 94 2.62 10.39 -1.78
N ALA A 95 1.57 10.57 -0.99
CA ALA A 95 0.26 10.99 -1.51
C ALA A 95 0.34 12.39 -2.17
N ALA A 96 1.08 13.31 -1.57
CA ALA A 96 1.34 14.63 -2.15
C ALA A 96 2.15 14.54 -3.45
N ALA A 97 3.22 13.74 -3.47
CA ALA A 97 4.04 13.51 -4.67
C ALA A 97 3.22 12.87 -5.80
N LEU A 98 2.37 11.89 -5.49
CA LEU A 98 1.44 11.30 -6.45
C LEU A 98 0.49 12.35 -7.03
N LEU A 99 -0.11 13.19 -6.19
CA LEU A 99 -1.00 14.26 -6.64
C LEU A 99 -0.28 15.23 -7.58
N ILE A 100 0.93 15.66 -7.25
CA ILE A 100 1.76 16.54 -8.09
C ILE A 100 2.08 15.86 -9.42
N GLY A 101 2.54 14.60 -9.39
CA GLY A 101 2.85 13.83 -10.59
C GLY A 101 1.64 13.70 -11.52
N MET A 102 0.46 13.45 -10.95
CA MET A 102 -0.81 13.32 -11.68
C MET A 102 -1.27 14.65 -12.28
N LEU A 103 -1.16 15.77 -11.55
CA LEU A 103 -1.47 17.11 -12.07
C LEU A 103 -0.59 17.52 -13.25
N CYS A 104 0.63 16.98 -13.34
CA CYS A 104 1.52 17.21 -14.48
C CYS A 104 1.33 16.20 -15.64
N CYS A 105 0.45 15.21 -15.48
CA CYS A 105 0.18 14.17 -16.48
C CYS A 105 -1.11 14.45 -17.28
N PRO A 106 -1.22 13.92 -18.51
CA PRO A 106 -2.47 13.95 -19.26
C PRO A 106 -3.57 13.14 -18.54
N PRO A 107 -4.85 13.48 -18.73
CA PRO A 107 -5.97 12.81 -18.05
C PRO A 107 -6.04 11.30 -18.26
N LEU A 108 -5.55 10.78 -19.39
CA LEU A 108 -5.50 9.34 -19.65
C LEU A 108 -4.62 8.59 -18.62
N THR A 109 -3.53 9.20 -18.17
CA THR A 109 -2.67 8.64 -17.12
C THR A 109 -3.43 8.49 -15.81
N TRP A 110 -4.39 9.36 -15.54
CA TRP A 110 -5.19 9.28 -14.32
C TRP A 110 -6.01 8.01 -14.27
N VAL A 111 -6.62 7.64 -15.41
CA VAL A 111 -7.40 6.42 -15.55
C VAL A 111 -6.50 5.19 -15.34
N LEU A 112 -5.31 5.17 -15.95
CA LEU A 112 -4.36 4.06 -15.80
C LEU A 112 -3.92 3.89 -14.35
N VAL A 113 -3.52 4.98 -13.68
CA VAL A 113 -3.11 4.95 -12.27
C VAL A 113 -4.29 4.52 -11.39
N ALA A 114 -5.51 5.02 -11.64
CA ALA A 114 -6.69 4.62 -10.90
C ALA A 114 -6.99 3.11 -11.07
N CYS A 115 -6.88 2.57 -12.28
CA CYS A 115 -7.10 1.15 -12.54
C CYS A 115 -6.12 0.23 -11.80
N ILE A 116 -4.94 0.73 -11.43
CA ILE A 116 -3.92 -0.05 -10.70
C ILE A 116 -4.04 0.21 -9.18
N LEU A 117 -4.12 1.48 -8.78
CA LEU A 117 -4.08 1.90 -7.39
C LEU A 117 -5.39 1.62 -6.65
N VAL A 118 -6.55 1.83 -7.29
CA VAL A 118 -7.85 1.64 -6.62
C VAL A 118 -8.05 0.18 -6.20
N PRO A 119 -7.81 -0.84 -7.03
CA PRO A 119 -7.88 -2.23 -6.57
C PRO A 119 -6.91 -2.54 -5.43
N ALA A 120 -5.71 -1.94 -5.45
CA ALA A 120 -4.73 -2.11 -4.38
C ALA A 120 -5.18 -1.46 -3.06
N LEU A 121 -5.90 -0.33 -3.11
CA LEU A 121 -6.40 0.39 -1.94
C LEU A 121 -7.73 -0.15 -1.41
N LEU A 122 -8.60 -0.67 -2.28
CA LEU A 122 -9.84 -1.34 -1.89
C LEU A 122 -9.58 -2.73 -1.28
N TRP A 123 -8.34 -3.17 -1.31
CA TRP A 123 -7.91 -4.37 -0.64
C TRP A 123 -8.21 -4.34 0.86
N ASN A 124 -8.71 -5.45 1.40
CA ASN A 124 -9.10 -5.59 2.81
C ASN A 124 -10.19 -4.61 3.28
N THR A 125 -10.73 -3.75 2.41
CA THR A 125 -11.89 -2.90 2.73
C THR A 125 -13.17 -3.71 2.59
N PRO A 126 -14.09 -3.67 3.58
CA PRO A 126 -15.40 -4.28 3.45
C PRO A 126 -16.21 -3.47 2.42
N LEU A 127 -16.28 -3.95 1.17
CA LEU A 127 -16.97 -3.26 0.08
C LEU A 127 -18.50 -3.24 0.24
N PHE A 128 -19.05 -4.25 0.93
CA PHE A 128 -20.49 -4.39 1.12
C PHE A 128 -20.82 -4.82 2.56
N ASN A 129 -21.55 -3.95 3.28
CA ASN A 129 -22.16 -4.25 4.58
C ASN A 129 -23.50 -4.96 4.39
N TRP A 130 -23.52 -6.09 3.69
CA TRP A 130 -24.74 -6.89 3.61
C TRP A 130 -24.93 -7.65 4.95
N PRO A 131 -26.11 -7.63 5.57
CA PRO A 131 -26.40 -8.45 6.75
C PRO A 131 -26.50 -9.92 6.31
N ALA A 132 -25.43 -10.68 6.48
CA ALA A 132 -25.49 -12.13 6.34
C ALA A 132 -25.97 -12.74 7.67
N LEU A 133 -27.22 -13.21 7.69
CA LEU A 133 -27.74 -14.05 8.78
C LEU A 133 -26.97 -15.38 8.77
N THR A 134 -26.09 -15.57 9.76
CA THR A 134 -25.54 -16.90 10.05
C THR A 134 -26.37 -17.56 11.15
N SER A 135 -26.51 -18.88 11.09
CA SER A 135 -27.32 -19.74 11.98
C SER A 135 -26.85 -19.78 13.45
N ARG A 136 -25.97 -18.86 13.87
CA ARG A 136 -25.43 -18.75 15.24
C ARG A 136 -25.63 -17.37 15.87
N GLY A 137 -26.38 -16.45 15.24
CA GLY A 137 -26.74 -15.17 15.87
C GLY A 137 -25.60 -14.16 16.03
N GLU A 138 -24.41 -14.44 15.51
CA GLU A 138 -23.31 -13.47 15.46
C GLU A 138 -23.24 -12.84 14.06
N ALA A 139 -23.62 -11.56 13.99
CA ALA A 139 -23.48 -10.75 12.79
C ALA A 139 -21.99 -10.44 12.55
N LYS A 140 -21.29 -11.31 11.81
CA LYS A 140 -19.99 -10.95 11.23
C LYS A 140 -20.20 -10.37 9.84
N HIS A 141 -20.21 -9.05 9.78
CA HIS A 141 -20.15 -8.29 8.54
C HIS A 141 -18.73 -8.36 7.97
N ALA A 142 -18.64 -8.71 6.67
CA ALA A 142 -17.71 -8.18 5.68
C ALA A 142 -17.39 -9.26 4.63
N PHE A 143 -17.79 -9.02 3.38
CA PHE A 143 -17.01 -9.53 2.25
C PHE A 143 -15.72 -8.70 2.21
N VAL A 144 -14.71 -9.19 2.92
CA VAL A 144 -13.35 -8.70 2.81
C VAL A 144 -12.77 -9.27 1.52
N LEU A 145 -12.23 -8.43 0.64
CA LEU A 145 -11.41 -8.93 -0.47
C LEU A 145 -10.18 -9.60 0.14
N LYS A 146 -10.23 -10.92 0.31
CA LYS A 146 -9.18 -11.70 0.96
C LYS A 146 -7.95 -11.77 0.05
N ARG A 147 -6.76 -11.82 0.66
CA ARG A 147 -5.48 -12.21 0.02
C ARG A 147 -5.66 -13.34 -0.99
N VAL A 148 -5.76 -12.97 -2.27
CA VAL A 148 -5.48 -13.84 -3.40
C VAL A 148 -4.04 -13.57 -3.85
N PRO A 149 -3.04 -14.31 -3.35
CA PRO A 149 -1.66 -14.26 -3.87
C PRO A 149 -1.59 -14.52 -5.39
N VAL A 150 -2.68 -15.01 -5.98
CA VAL A 150 -2.90 -15.36 -7.38
C VAL A 150 -3.21 -14.16 -8.30
N MET A 151 -3.33 -12.90 -7.89
CA MET A 151 -3.48 -11.81 -8.90
C MET A 151 -2.25 -11.67 -9.81
N LYS A 152 -1.03 -11.96 -9.30
CA LYS A 152 0.15 -12.16 -10.16
C LYS A 152 -0.01 -13.35 -11.12
N ALA A 153 -0.68 -14.42 -10.70
CA ALA A 153 -0.89 -15.63 -11.50
C ALA A 153 -2.12 -15.56 -12.44
N VAL A 154 -3.12 -14.72 -12.15
CA VAL A 154 -4.24 -14.42 -13.06
C VAL A 154 -3.72 -13.57 -14.22
N PHE A 155 -2.89 -12.56 -13.96
CA PHE A 155 -2.26 -11.79 -15.04
C PHE A 155 -1.24 -12.61 -15.83
N VAL A 156 -0.43 -13.47 -15.20
CA VAL A 156 0.50 -14.36 -15.93
C VAL A 156 -0.23 -15.50 -16.67
N GLY A 157 -1.35 -16.01 -16.14
CA GLY A 157 -2.18 -17.03 -16.79
C GLY A 157 -2.92 -16.48 -18.01
N VAL A 158 -3.59 -15.34 -17.88
CA VAL A 158 -4.28 -14.67 -19.00
C VAL A 158 -3.31 -14.20 -20.09
N ILE A 159 -2.04 -13.95 -19.76
CA ILE A 159 -1.00 -13.55 -20.73
C ILE A 159 -0.26 -14.77 -21.35
N ARG A 160 -0.38 -15.98 -20.78
CA ARG A 160 0.27 -17.20 -21.32
C ARG A 160 -0.69 -18.26 -21.88
N GLY A 161 -2.00 -18.03 -21.87
CA GLY A 161 -3.00 -18.90 -22.51
C GLY A 161 -4.36 -18.80 -21.85
#